data_AF-A0A3N3DUZ8-F1
#
_entry.id   AF-A0A3N3DUZ8-F1
#
_cell.length_a   1.000
_cell.length_b   1.000
_cell.length_c   1.000
_cell.angle_alpha   90.00
_cell.angle_beta   90.00
_cell.angle_gamma   90.00
#
_symmetry.space_group_name_H-M   'P 1'
#
loop_
_entity.id
_entity.type
_entity.pdbx_description
1 polymer ?
#
loop_
_entity_poly.entity_id
_entity_poly.type
_entity_poly.pdbx_seq_one_letter_code
_entity_poly.pdbx_strand_id
1 'polypeptide(L)'
;VYAACRADKRFEQKLAIKVIHKQLALIFDETALFSEAQMLAKLNHPHIAKVFDGGVYNQQVYIVMEQVDGGNLSCLCQQQELDSRQKIELLLQVCQAIEYSHAQGIVHGDLKPENVLVDVNMQAKIIDFNLTQNLSANEGAVTALSPYYASPEQKSGAKLESASDIFALGKLLEWLFLTEKTPTDITCIIQKATQIRPEQRYQTAYQLRLDLENTLNKRPISQRKGNLPYVYLRMFQRHPISSSLAVTLMLTAVIFTSVVLNKNKQLEHEKSVAENLIYEVTSMMFHSKSSAAQAMPVSAVLDHTRRRILSNPQIPKHIKQKMFLVMIEPEDQLETLEKRQSK
;
A
#
# COMPACT_ATOMS: atom_id res chain seq x y z
N VAL A 1 8.93 -35.24 -24.16
CA VAL A 1 7.97 -35.63 -23.10
C VAL A 1 6.88 -36.44 -23.76
N TYR A 2 6.44 -37.53 -23.13
CA TYR A 2 5.44 -38.45 -23.66
C TYR A 2 4.25 -38.53 -22.70
N ALA A 3 3.02 -38.52 -23.23
CA ALA A 3 1.85 -38.88 -22.43
C ALA A 3 1.87 -40.39 -22.14
N ALA A 4 1.45 -40.79 -20.95
CA ALA A 4 1.47 -42.16 -20.48
C ALA A 4 0.24 -42.46 -19.61
N CYS A 5 -0.08 -43.73 -19.44
CA CYS A 5 -1.09 -44.22 -18.51
C CYS A 5 -0.53 -45.38 -17.70
N ARG A 6 -1.04 -45.58 -16.48
CA ARG A 6 -0.69 -46.77 -15.69
C ARG A 6 -1.21 -48.04 -16.39
N ALA A 7 -0.32 -49.02 -16.56
CA ALA A 7 -0.63 -50.30 -17.20
C ALA A 7 -1.01 -51.41 -16.18
N ASP A 8 -1.10 -51.10 -14.89
CA ASP A 8 -1.35 -52.08 -13.82
C ASP A 8 -2.80 -52.60 -13.75
N LYS A 9 -3.72 -52.01 -14.54
CA LYS A 9 -5.17 -52.29 -14.57
C LYS A 9 -5.86 -52.14 -13.20
N ARG A 10 -5.21 -51.52 -12.22
CA ARG A 10 -5.76 -51.28 -10.88
C ARG A 10 -6.19 -49.83 -10.71
N PHE A 11 -5.43 -48.91 -11.33
CA PHE A 11 -5.71 -47.48 -11.28
C PHE A 11 -5.66 -46.89 -12.67
N GLU A 12 -6.66 -46.10 -13.02
CA GLU A 12 -6.62 -45.23 -14.20
C GLU A 12 -5.97 -43.91 -13.80
N GLN A 13 -4.73 -43.72 -14.23
CA GLN A 13 -3.99 -42.49 -13.98
C GLN A 13 -3.25 -42.06 -15.24
N LYS A 14 -3.51 -40.82 -15.66
CA LYS A 14 -2.81 -40.10 -16.73
C LYS A 14 -1.50 -39.52 -16.19
N LEU A 15 -0.43 -39.70 -16.93
CA LEU A 15 0.95 -39.39 -16.52
C LEU A 15 1.71 -38.76 -17.68
N ALA A 16 2.76 -38.02 -17.37
CA ALA A 16 3.75 -37.56 -18.33
C ALA A 16 5.10 -38.20 -18.02
N ILE A 17 5.81 -38.64 -19.05
CA ILE A 17 7.16 -39.20 -18.94
C ILE A 17 8.13 -38.29 -19.67
N LYS A 18 9.04 -37.66 -18.92
CA LYS A 18 10.15 -36.88 -19.47
C LYS A 18 11.37 -37.79 -19.56
N VAL A 19 11.86 -38.03 -20.77
CA VAL A 19 13.09 -38.79 -21.03
C VAL A 19 14.24 -37.80 -21.20
N ILE A 20 15.31 -37.98 -20.45
CA ILE A 20 16.53 -37.17 -20.53
C ILE A 20 17.43 -37.80 -21.60
N HIS A 21 17.85 -36.99 -22.58
CA HIS A 21 18.63 -37.48 -23.72
C HIS A 21 20.02 -38.00 -23.30
N LYS A 22 20.50 -39.06 -23.98
CA LYS A 22 21.77 -39.75 -23.68
C LYS A 22 22.99 -38.83 -23.65
N GLN A 23 23.00 -37.77 -24.46
CA GLN A 23 24.12 -36.82 -24.51
C GLN A 23 24.28 -36.05 -23.20
N LEU A 24 23.20 -35.80 -22.46
CA LEU A 24 23.24 -35.22 -21.13
C LEU A 24 23.67 -36.26 -20.07
N ALA A 25 23.24 -37.52 -20.22
CA ALA A 25 23.66 -38.62 -19.35
C ALA A 25 25.14 -39.03 -19.53
N LEU A 26 25.80 -38.58 -20.60
CA LEU A 26 27.25 -38.75 -20.81
C LEU A 26 28.08 -37.64 -20.12
N ILE A 27 27.45 -36.49 -19.84
CA ILE A 27 28.09 -35.32 -19.23
C ILE A 27 27.86 -35.32 -17.71
N PHE A 28 26.71 -35.82 -17.26
CA PHE A 28 26.37 -35.94 -15.85
C PHE A 28 26.38 -37.41 -15.41
N ASP A 29 26.96 -37.68 -14.24
CA ASP A 29 26.86 -39.00 -13.60
C ASP A 29 25.38 -39.36 -13.36
N GLU A 30 24.99 -40.62 -13.55
CA GLU A 30 23.61 -41.09 -13.36
C GLU A 30 23.13 -40.74 -11.93
N THR A 31 24.03 -40.82 -10.95
CA THR A 31 23.76 -40.45 -9.55
C THR A 31 23.32 -39.00 -9.39
N ALA A 32 23.87 -38.08 -10.18
CA ALA A 32 23.54 -36.66 -10.12
C ALA A 32 22.15 -36.38 -10.69
N LEU A 33 21.79 -37.05 -11.80
CA LEU A 33 20.45 -36.95 -12.40
C LEU A 33 19.37 -37.54 -11.48
N PHE A 34 19.65 -38.65 -10.79
CA PHE A 34 18.73 -39.23 -9.81
C PHE A 34 18.58 -38.37 -8.56
N SER A 35 19.66 -37.73 -8.09
CA SER A 35 19.60 -36.78 -6.98
C SER A 35 18.67 -35.60 -7.30
N GLU A 36 18.71 -35.09 -8.53
CA GLU A 36 17.80 -34.06 -9.03
C GLU A 36 16.34 -34.52 -9.04
N ALA A 37 16.05 -35.68 -9.65
CA ALA A 37 14.70 -36.24 -9.66
C ALA A 37 14.17 -36.47 -8.22
N GLN A 38 15.05 -36.87 -7.30
CA GLN A 38 14.70 -37.09 -5.90
C GLN A 38 14.49 -35.80 -5.11
N MET A 39 15.19 -34.71 -5.45
CA MET A 39 14.87 -33.38 -4.91
C MET A 39 13.50 -32.91 -5.38
N LEU A 40 13.15 -33.13 -6.64
CA LEU A 40 11.84 -32.79 -7.18
C LEU A 40 10.70 -33.66 -6.62
N ALA A 41 10.96 -34.94 -6.36
CA ALA A 41 9.99 -35.84 -5.72
C ALA A 41 9.60 -35.40 -4.29
N LYS A 42 10.43 -34.58 -3.62
CA LYS A 42 10.10 -34.02 -2.30
C LYS A 42 9.13 -32.84 -2.40
N LEU A 43 9.01 -32.19 -3.55
CA LEU A 43 8.12 -31.06 -3.73
C LEU A 43 6.68 -31.53 -3.85
N ASN A 44 5.82 -31.06 -2.94
CA ASN A 44 4.39 -31.31 -2.97
C ASN A 44 3.63 -30.00 -2.78
N HIS A 45 3.23 -29.38 -3.89
CA HIS A 45 2.58 -28.09 -3.91
C HIS A 45 1.56 -28.03 -5.06
N PRO A 46 0.37 -27.40 -4.89
CA PRO A 46 -0.66 -27.37 -5.94
C PRO A 46 -0.17 -26.78 -7.27
N HIS A 47 0.74 -25.81 -7.21
CA HIS A 47 1.31 -25.11 -8.38
C HIS A 47 2.68 -25.65 -8.83
N ILE A 48 3.06 -26.85 -8.39
CA ILE A 48 4.23 -27.59 -8.90
C ILE A 48 3.74 -28.95 -9.37
N ALA A 49 4.07 -29.35 -10.59
CA ALA A 49 3.71 -30.65 -11.10
C ALA A 49 4.39 -31.75 -10.27
N LYS A 50 3.58 -32.69 -9.78
CA LYS A 50 4.08 -33.73 -8.89
C LYS A 50 4.96 -34.72 -9.65
N VAL A 51 6.15 -35.01 -9.13
CA VAL A 51 6.96 -36.15 -9.58
C VAL A 51 6.50 -37.40 -8.83
N PHE A 52 6.19 -38.45 -9.58
CA PHE A 52 5.73 -39.73 -9.03
C PHE A 52 6.85 -40.77 -8.92
N ASP A 53 7.71 -40.83 -9.94
CA ASP A 53 8.74 -41.86 -10.03
C ASP A 53 9.86 -41.42 -10.98
N GLY A 54 10.97 -42.16 -10.99
CA GLY A 54 12.05 -42.00 -11.95
C GLY A 54 12.87 -43.28 -12.06
N GLY A 55 13.50 -43.49 -13.21
CA GLY A 55 14.26 -44.71 -13.46
C GLY A 55 15.19 -44.59 -14.66
N VAL A 56 15.89 -45.68 -14.94
CA VAL A 56 16.69 -45.83 -16.16
C VAL A 56 16.03 -46.85 -17.07
N TYR A 57 15.82 -46.47 -18.33
CA TYR A 57 15.40 -47.39 -19.38
C TYR A 57 16.29 -47.21 -20.60
N ASN A 58 16.88 -48.30 -21.12
CA ASN A 58 17.80 -48.25 -22.27
C ASN A 58 18.95 -47.22 -22.14
N GLN A 59 19.53 -47.09 -20.93
CA GLN A 59 20.56 -46.08 -20.58
C GLN A 59 20.08 -44.63 -20.74
N GLN A 60 18.78 -44.39 -20.57
CA GLN A 60 18.19 -43.06 -20.52
C GLN A 60 17.46 -42.91 -19.20
N VAL A 61 17.77 -41.83 -18.49
CA VAL A 61 17.02 -41.45 -17.28
C VAL A 61 15.64 -40.95 -17.72
N TYR A 62 14.60 -41.42 -17.06
CA TYR A 62 13.25 -40.90 -17.24
C TYR A 62 12.66 -40.48 -15.90
N ILE A 63 11.78 -39.50 -15.96
CA ILE A 63 11.01 -39.00 -14.81
C ILE A 63 9.53 -39.12 -15.15
N VAL A 64 8.78 -39.76 -14.26
CA VAL A 64 7.32 -39.90 -14.33
C VAL A 64 6.70 -38.82 -13.47
N MET A 65 5.84 -38.00 -14.06
CA MET A 65 5.24 -36.83 -13.42
C MET A 65 3.76 -36.71 -13.74
N GLU A 66 3.09 -35.82 -13.01
CA GLU A 66 1.73 -35.38 -13.25
C GLU A 66 1.56 -34.89 -14.69
N GLN A 67 0.54 -35.44 -15.37
CA GLN A 67 0.07 -34.85 -16.62
C GLN A 67 -0.85 -33.69 -16.27
N VAL A 68 -0.44 -32.47 -16.61
CA VAL A 68 -1.29 -31.29 -16.49
C VAL A 68 -2.13 -31.18 -17.76
N ASP A 69 -3.45 -31.24 -17.60
CA ASP A 69 -4.41 -31.10 -18.69
C ASP A 69 -4.49 -29.62 -19.11
N GLY A 70 -3.74 -29.23 -20.15
CA GLY A 70 -3.70 -27.85 -20.61
C GLY A 70 -2.53 -27.54 -21.55
N GLY A 71 -2.27 -26.25 -21.74
CA GLY A 71 -1.16 -25.75 -22.56
C GLY A 71 -0.13 -25.01 -21.72
N ASN A 72 1.05 -24.75 -22.28
CA ASN A 72 1.97 -23.82 -21.64
C ASN A 72 1.42 -22.38 -21.70
N LEU A 73 1.90 -21.53 -20.80
CA LEU A 73 1.44 -20.15 -20.66
C LEU A 73 1.64 -19.33 -21.95
N SER A 74 2.68 -19.64 -22.73
CA SER A 74 2.92 -19.02 -24.05
C SER A 74 1.77 -19.31 -25.01
N CYS A 75 1.39 -20.58 -25.15
CA CYS A 75 0.27 -21.00 -25.99
C CYS A 75 -1.06 -20.41 -25.52
N LEU A 76 -1.31 -20.37 -24.19
CA LEU A 76 -2.54 -19.79 -23.65
C LEU A 76 -2.68 -18.32 -24.05
N CYS A 77 -1.63 -17.51 -23.85
CA CYS A 77 -1.64 -16.10 -24.22
C CYS A 77 -1.76 -15.84 -25.74
N GLN A 78 -1.40 -16.82 -26.58
CA GLN A 78 -1.60 -16.75 -28.03
C GLN A 78 -3.02 -17.10 -28.46
N GLN A 79 -3.68 -18.02 -27.73
CA GLN A 79 -5.01 -18.53 -28.06
C GLN A 79 -6.14 -17.69 -27.46
N GLN A 80 -5.89 -17.05 -26.32
CA GLN A 80 -6.88 -16.28 -25.57
C GLN A 80 -6.29 -14.95 -25.11
N GLU A 81 -7.09 -13.89 -25.23
CA GLU A 81 -6.80 -12.63 -24.57
C GLU A 81 -7.10 -12.75 -23.07
N LEU A 82 -6.05 -12.75 -22.26
CA LEU A 82 -6.16 -12.69 -20.79
C LEU A 82 -6.26 -11.24 -20.35
N ASP A 83 -7.19 -10.93 -19.45
CA ASP A 83 -7.24 -9.61 -18.84
C ASP A 83 -6.07 -9.41 -17.84
N SER A 84 -5.82 -8.16 -17.46
CA SER A 84 -4.73 -7.85 -16.53
C SER A 84 -4.88 -8.55 -15.17
N ARG A 85 -6.10 -8.87 -14.73
CA ARG A 85 -6.35 -9.54 -13.46
C ARG A 85 -5.95 -11.02 -13.54
N GLN A 86 -6.39 -11.73 -14.58
CA GLN A 86 -6.06 -13.12 -14.85
C GLN A 86 -4.55 -13.32 -14.98
N LYS A 87 -3.86 -12.41 -15.68
CA LYS A 87 -2.39 -12.43 -15.80
C LYS A 87 -1.70 -12.35 -14.44
N ILE A 88 -2.15 -11.44 -13.57
CA ILE A 88 -1.60 -11.32 -12.22
C ILE A 88 -1.95 -12.55 -11.37
N GLU A 89 -3.17 -13.06 -11.45
CA GLU A 89 -3.61 -14.24 -10.71
C GLU A 89 -2.79 -15.50 -11.09
N LEU A 90 -2.49 -15.72 -12.36
CA LEU A 90 -1.58 -16.79 -12.80
C LEU A 90 -0.17 -16.59 -12.24
N LEU A 91 0.36 -15.36 -12.29
CA LEU A 91 1.69 -15.09 -11.75
C LEU A 91 1.74 -15.24 -10.22
N LEU A 92 0.67 -14.93 -9.49
CA LEU A 92 0.58 -15.16 -8.04
C LEU A 92 0.74 -16.65 -7.71
N GLN A 93 0.12 -17.54 -8.49
CA GLN A 93 0.25 -18.99 -8.34
C GLN A 93 1.70 -19.46 -8.60
N VAL A 94 2.35 -18.93 -9.64
CA VAL A 94 3.77 -19.18 -9.91
C VAL A 94 4.65 -18.67 -8.76
N CYS A 95 4.36 -17.49 -8.20
CA CYS A 95 5.10 -16.97 -7.04
C CYS A 95 4.96 -17.88 -5.81
N GLN A 96 3.77 -18.44 -5.55
CA GLN A 96 3.55 -19.38 -4.46
C GLN A 96 4.37 -20.66 -4.63
N ALA A 97 4.43 -21.20 -5.86
CA ALA A 97 5.28 -22.35 -6.17
C ALA A 97 6.78 -22.06 -5.94
N ILE A 98 7.27 -20.91 -6.42
CA ILE A 98 8.66 -20.51 -6.25
C ILE A 98 8.99 -20.28 -4.77
N GLU A 99 8.12 -19.58 -4.03
CA GLU A 99 8.23 -19.37 -2.58
C GLU A 99 8.37 -20.71 -1.84
N TYR A 100 7.51 -21.68 -2.16
CA TYR A 100 7.58 -23.02 -1.59
C TYR A 100 8.89 -23.74 -1.93
N SER A 101 9.34 -23.71 -3.20
CA SER A 101 10.59 -24.38 -3.58
C SER A 101 11.82 -23.77 -2.89
N HIS A 102 11.85 -22.44 -2.74
CA HIS A 102 12.92 -21.74 -2.03
C HIS A 102 12.97 -22.13 -0.55
N ALA A 103 11.80 -22.31 0.09
CA ALA A 103 11.73 -22.81 1.46
C ALA A 103 12.24 -24.26 1.62
N GLN A 104 12.26 -25.04 0.53
CA GLN A 104 12.86 -26.38 0.48
C GLN A 104 14.35 -26.35 0.05
N GLY A 105 14.94 -25.16 -0.12
CA GLY A 105 16.33 -24.99 -0.56
C GLY A 105 16.56 -25.26 -2.04
N ILE A 106 15.50 -25.29 -2.84
CA ILE A 106 15.55 -25.56 -4.28
C ILE A 106 15.34 -24.26 -5.04
N VAL A 107 16.25 -23.94 -5.97
CA VAL A 107 16.14 -22.82 -6.91
C VAL A 107 15.71 -23.38 -8.27
N HIS A 108 14.78 -22.71 -8.95
CA HIS A 108 14.23 -23.18 -10.22
C HIS A 108 15.22 -23.04 -11.38
N GLY A 109 15.83 -21.87 -11.56
CA GLY A 109 16.95 -21.65 -12.49
C GLY A 109 16.60 -21.60 -13.99
N ASP A 110 15.39 -21.98 -14.43
CA ASP A 110 14.97 -21.76 -15.84
C ASP A 110 13.50 -21.35 -15.95
N LEU A 111 13.05 -20.39 -15.14
CA LEU A 111 11.64 -20.01 -15.12
C LEU A 111 11.29 -19.18 -16.36
N LYS A 112 10.35 -19.69 -17.16
CA LYS A 112 9.90 -19.10 -18.43
C LYS A 112 8.47 -19.57 -18.78
N PRO A 113 7.75 -18.91 -19.71
CA PRO A 113 6.38 -19.28 -20.07
C PRO A 113 6.22 -20.74 -20.48
N GLU A 114 7.21 -21.33 -21.15
CA GLU A 114 7.17 -22.72 -21.62
C GLU A 114 7.19 -23.74 -20.47
N ASN A 115 7.73 -23.36 -19.30
CA ASN A 115 7.85 -24.21 -18.11
C ASN A 115 6.70 -24.01 -17.11
N VAL A 116 5.71 -23.18 -17.47
CA VAL A 116 4.47 -22.95 -16.72
C VAL A 116 3.30 -23.48 -17.55
N LEU A 117 2.71 -24.59 -17.11
CA LEU A 117 1.47 -25.12 -17.72
C LEU A 117 0.26 -24.51 -17.02
N VAL A 118 -0.80 -24.24 -17.78
CA VAL A 118 -2.06 -23.74 -17.26
C VAL A 118 -3.17 -24.70 -17.68
N ASP A 119 -3.90 -25.20 -16.69
CA ASP A 119 -5.02 -26.10 -16.93
C ASP A 119 -6.32 -25.37 -17.32
N VAL A 120 -7.35 -26.14 -17.65
CA VAL A 120 -8.67 -25.62 -18.02
C VAL A 120 -9.37 -24.82 -16.91
N ASN A 121 -8.91 -24.94 -15.65
CA ASN A 121 -9.43 -24.23 -14.49
C ASN A 121 -8.57 -23.00 -14.13
N MET A 122 -7.70 -22.54 -15.04
CA MET A 122 -6.76 -21.44 -14.83
C MET A 122 -5.81 -21.67 -13.65
N GLN A 123 -5.44 -22.93 -13.39
CA GLN A 123 -4.42 -23.30 -12.44
C GLN A 123 -3.07 -23.45 -13.15
N ALA A 124 -2.12 -22.59 -12.78
CA ALA A 124 -0.74 -22.65 -13.20
C ALA A 124 0.04 -23.70 -12.40
N LYS A 125 0.84 -24.50 -13.11
CA LYS A 125 1.75 -25.51 -12.55
C LYS A 125 3.11 -25.40 -13.21
N ILE A 126 4.15 -25.31 -12.39
CA ILE A 126 5.55 -25.37 -12.84
C ILE A 126 5.93 -26.83 -13.08
N ILE A 127 6.51 -27.13 -14.25
CA ILE A 127 6.84 -28.51 -14.66
C ILE A 127 8.33 -28.85 -14.73
N ASP A 128 9.22 -27.88 -14.83
CA ASP A 128 10.61 -28.16 -15.22
C ASP A 128 11.62 -27.27 -14.49
N PHE A 129 12.17 -27.80 -13.40
CA PHE A 129 13.26 -27.18 -12.66
C PHE A 129 14.59 -27.56 -13.31
N ASN A 130 15.49 -26.59 -13.47
CA ASN A 130 16.79 -26.82 -14.08
C ASN A 130 17.87 -26.97 -12.99
N LEU A 131 17.89 -28.12 -12.29
CA LEU A 131 18.83 -28.34 -11.18
C LEU A 131 20.25 -28.68 -11.67
N THR A 132 20.40 -29.02 -12.95
CA THR A 132 21.69 -29.33 -13.59
C THR A 132 22.71 -28.18 -13.56
N GLN A 133 22.28 -26.92 -13.41
CA GLN A 133 23.20 -25.77 -13.37
C GLN A 133 24.09 -25.74 -12.11
N ASN A 134 23.70 -26.40 -11.01
CA ASN A 134 24.52 -26.48 -9.80
C ASN A 134 25.70 -27.47 -9.92
N LEU A 135 25.66 -28.38 -10.90
CA LEU A 135 26.68 -29.41 -11.10
C LEU A 135 27.82 -28.96 -12.01
N SER A 136 27.57 -27.98 -12.89
CA SER A 136 28.56 -27.47 -13.86
C SER A 136 29.38 -26.27 -13.37
N ALA A 137 29.31 -25.91 -12.08
CA ALA A 137 30.06 -24.80 -11.51
C ALA A 137 31.61 -24.93 -11.65
N ASN A 138 32.11 -26.12 -12.01
CA ASN A 138 33.54 -26.38 -12.24
C ASN A 138 33.98 -26.27 -13.71
N GLU A 139 33.07 -26.11 -14.69
CA GLU A 139 33.44 -26.05 -16.12
C GLU A 139 32.79 -24.86 -16.83
N GLY A 140 33.19 -23.65 -16.41
CA GLY A 140 33.53 -22.50 -17.28
C GLY A 140 32.54 -21.88 -18.28
N ALA A 141 31.39 -22.47 -18.60
CA ALA A 141 30.46 -21.92 -19.59
C ALA A 141 29.03 -22.43 -19.42
N VAL A 142 28.35 -21.97 -18.37
CA VAL A 142 26.88 -22.15 -18.29
C VAL A 142 26.24 -21.18 -19.27
N THR A 143 26.05 -21.64 -20.51
CA THR A 143 25.29 -20.90 -21.52
C THR A 143 23.84 -20.85 -21.06
N ALA A 144 23.33 -19.65 -20.78
CA ALA A 144 21.93 -19.46 -20.41
C ALA A 144 21.02 -20.00 -21.53
N LEU A 145 20.34 -21.13 -21.28
CA LEU A 145 19.44 -21.78 -22.26
C LEU A 145 18.28 -20.87 -22.70
N SER A 146 17.93 -19.88 -21.87
CA SER A 146 16.83 -18.93 -22.09
C SER A 146 17.31 -17.48 -21.83
N PRO A 147 18.07 -16.85 -22.76
CA PRO A 147 18.82 -15.62 -22.47
C PRO A 147 17.97 -14.40 -22.11
N TYR A 148 16.70 -14.37 -22.49
CA TYR A 148 15.78 -13.28 -22.12
C TYR A 148 15.37 -13.33 -20.63
N TYR A 149 15.13 -14.54 -20.12
CA TYR A 149 14.68 -14.77 -18.73
C TYR A 149 15.85 -14.95 -17.76
N ALA A 150 17.03 -15.31 -18.26
CA ALA A 150 18.21 -15.53 -17.45
C ALA A 150 18.70 -14.25 -16.76
N SER A 151 18.95 -14.36 -15.47
CA SER A 151 19.51 -13.27 -14.66
C SER A 151 20.96 -12.95 -15.05
N PRO A 152 21.47 -11.76 -14.69
CA PRO A 152 22.87 -11.40 -14.91
C PRO A 152 23.85 -12.44 -14.34
N GLU A 153 23.61 -12.92 -13.13
CA GLU A 153 24.45 -13.92 -12.47
C GLU A 153 24.41 -15.29 -13.18
N GLN A 154 23.26 -15.68 -13.74
CA GLN A 154 23.15 -16.86 -14.61
C GLN A 154 24.00 -16.73 -15.87
N LYS A 155 23.94 -15.57 -16.52
CA LYS A 155 24.70 -15.28 -17.75
C LYS A 155 26.20 -15.26 -17.52
N SER A 156 26.64 -14.86 -16.32
CA SER A 156 28.05 -14.89 -15.93
C SER A 156 28.49 -16.26 -15.39
N GLY A 157 27.61 -17.26 -15.32
CA GLY A 157 27.90 -18.58 -14.75
C GLY A 157 28.18 -18.55 -13.25
N ALA A 158 27.71 -17.52 -12.53
CA ALA A 158 27.83 -17.46 -11.09
C ALA A 158 26.81 -18.41 -10.42
N LYS A 159 27.04 -18.69 -9.13
CA LYS A 159 26.14 -19.55 -8.35
C LYS A 159 24.72 -18.97 -8.32
N LEU A 160 23.74 -19.82 -8.55
CA LEU A 160 22.33 -19.43 -8.53
C LEU A 160 21.83 -19.32 -7.10
N GLU A 161 20.98 -18.33 -6.88
CA GLU A 161 20.29 -18.10 -5.62
C GLU A 161 18.83 -17.77 -5.88
N SER A 162 18.02 -17.68 -4.82
CA SER A 162 16.60 -17.30 -4.92
C SER A 162 16.38 -16.01 -5.73
N ALA A 163 17.30 -15.06 -5.64
CA ALA A 163 17.25 -13.80 -6.39
C ALA A 163 17.29 -13.97 -7.92
N SER A 164 17.84 -15.08 -8.43
CA SER A 164 17.82 -15.42 -9.85
C SER A 164 16.40 -15.74 -10.32
N ASP A 165 15.65 -16.50 -9.54
CA ASP A 165 14.23 -16.77 -9.82
C ASP A 165 13.36 -15.52 -9.69
N ILE A 166 13.69 -14.60 -8.76
CA ILE A 166 13.01 -13.29 -8.66
C ILE A 166 13.18 -12.48 -9.94
N PHE A 167 14.37 -12.49 -10.53
CA PHE A 167 14.61 -11.82 -11.81
C PHE A 167 13.77 -12.46 -12.92
N ALA A 168 13.74 -13.79 -12.99
CA ALA A 168 12.95 -14.52 -13.97
C ALA A 168 11.44 -14.27 -13.80
N LEU A 169 10.92 -14.22 -12.57
CA LEU A 169 9.54 -13.79 -12.27
C LEU A 169 9.25 -12.36 -12.76
N GLY A 170 10.21 -11.44 -12.60
CA GLY A 170 10.12 -10.09 -13.13
C GLY A 170 10.06 -10.06 -14.66
N LYS A 171 10.85 -10.89 -15.34
CA LYS A 171 10.82 -11.06 -16.80
C LYS A 171 9.55 -11.74 -17.30
N LEU A 172 9.03 -12.70 -16.55
CA LEU A 172 7.75 -13.34 -16.84
C LEU A 172 6.59 -12.32 -16.73
N LEU A 173 6.61 -11.47 -15.70
CA LEU A 173 5.65 -10.37 -15.55
C LEU A 173 5.80 -9.33 -16.67
N GLU A 174 7.02 -8.95 -17.02
CA GLU A 174 7.28 -8.06 -18.17
C GLU A 174 6.66 -8.63 -19.44
N TRP A 175 6.93 -9.90 -19.73
CA TRP A 175 6.42 -10.62 -20.90
C TRP A 175 4.88 -10.65 -20.95
N LEU A 176 4.20 -10.91 -19.82
CA LEU A 176 2.72 -10.93 -19.74
C LEU A 176 2.06 -9.59 -20.11
N PHE A 177 2.78 -8.48 -19.96
CA PHE A 177 2.25 -7.13 -20.16
C PHE A 177 2.86 -6.40 -21.37
N LEU A 178 3.65 -7.06 -22.23
CA LEU A 178 4.31 -6.44 -23.39
C LEU A 178 3.34 -5.79 -24.40
N THR A 179 2.11 -6.30 -24.51
CA THR A 179 1.11 -5.85 -25.49
C THR A 179 0.14 -4.80 -24.96
N GLU A 180 0.18 -4.51 -23.66
CA GLU A 180 -0.75 -3.60 -22.98
C GLU A 180 -0.06 -2.32 -22.52
N LYS A 181 -0.84 -1.28 -22.25
CA LYS A 181 -0.36 -0.16 -21.45
C LYS A 181 -0.15 -0.64 -20.02
N THR A 182 1.05 -1.13 -19.71
CA THR A 182 1.41 -1.68 -18.41
C THR A 182 1.02 -0.71 -17.29
N PRO A 183 0.20 -1.14 -16.31
CA PRO A 183 -0.14 -0.30 -15.18
C PRO A 183 1.13 0.15 -14.45
N THR A 184 1.17 1.40 -13.99
CA THR A 184 2.36 1.98 -13.35
C THR A 184 2.91 1.13 -12.19
N ASP A 185 2.01 0.55 -11.39
CA ASP A 185 2.42 -0.31 -10.26
C ASP A 185 3.09 -1.61 -10.74
N ILE A 186 2.62 -2.19 -11.84
CA ILE A 186 3.25 -3.36 -12.47
C ILE A 186 4.62 -2.99 -13.03
N THR A 187 4.75 -1.85 -13.70
CA THR A 187 6.05 -1.35 -14.18
C THR A 187 7.05 -1.19 -13.03
N CYS A 188 6.63 -0.64 -11.90
CA CYS A 188 7.46 -0.53 -10.70
C CYS A 188 7.89 -1.90 -10.16
N ILE A 189 6.97 -2.87 -10.11
CA ILE A 189 7.28 -4.24 -9.66
C ILE A 189 8.30 -4.90 -10.60
N ILE A 190 8.10 -4.81 -11.92
CA ILE A 190 9.04 -5.32 -12.93
C ILE A 190 10.42 -4.70 -12.72
N GLN A 191 10.50 -3.37 -12.69
CA GLN A 191 11.77 -2.64 -12.52
C GLN A 191 12.51 -3.04 -11.24
N LYS A 192 11.79 -3.29 -10.14
CA LYS A 192 12.39 -3.76 -8.90
C LYS A 192 12.86 -5.21 -9.00
N ALA A 193 12.06 -6.10 -9.59
CA ALA A 193 12.41 -7.51 -9.74
C ALA A 193 13.59 -7.72 -10.70
N THR A 194 13.72 -6.89 -11.74
CA THR A 194 14.74 -7.03 -12.79
C THR A 194 15.98 -6.15 -12.58
N GLN A 195 16.26 -5.72 -11.35
CA GLN A 195 17.50 -4.97 -11.06
C GLN A 195 18.74 -5.81 -11.37
N ILE A 196 19.81 -5.18 -11.84
CA ILE A 196 21.05 -5.90 -12.18
C ILE A 196 21.63 -6.57 -10.94
N ARG A 197 21.68 -5.84 -9.82
CA ARG A 197 22.22 -6.31 -8.55
C ARG A 197 21.17 -7.10 -7.74
N PRO A 198 21.44 -8.36 -7.34
CA PRO A 198 20.49 -9.19 -6.58
C PRO A 198 19.95 -8.53 -5.30
N GLU A 199 20.80 -7.81 -4.56
CA GLU A 199 20.45 -7.14 -3.30
C GLU A 199 19.44 -5.99 -3.48
N GLN A 200 19.28 -5.47 -4.70
CA GLN A 200 18.32 -4.42 -5.02
C GLN A 200 16.95 -4.99 -5.46
N ARG A 201 16.86 -6.31 -5.67
CA ARG A 201 15.63 -7.00 -6.02
C ARG A 201 14.78 -7.27 -4.77
N TYR A 202 13.61 -7.87 -4.97
CA TYR A 202 12.90 -8.51 -3.86
C TYR A 202 13.76 -9.64 -3.30
N GLN A 203 13.84 -9.73 -1.97
CA GLN A 203 14.68 -10.74 -1.32
C GLN A 203 14.03 -12.12 -1.34
N THR A 204 12.69 -12.18 -1.46
CA THR A 204 11.92 -13.43 -1.51
C THR A 204 10.76 -13.31 -2.48
N ALA A 205 10.31 -14.45 -3.00
CA ALA A 205 9.15 -14.52 -3.90
C ALA A 205 7.87 -14.04 -3.20
N TYR A 206 7.78 -14.26 -1.88
CA TYR A 206 6.72 -13.70 -1.03
C TYR A 206 6.59 -12.18 -1.15
N GLN A 207 7.70 -11.42 -1.11
CA GLN A 207 7.64 -9.96 -1.17
C GLN A 207 7.14 -9.47 -2.53
N LEU A 208 7.55 -10.13 -3.62
CA LEU A 208 7.06 -9.84 -4.97
C LEU A 208 5.56 -10.16 -5.06
N ARG A 209 5.15 -11.34 -4.59
CA ARG A 209 3.75 -11.78 -4.52
C ARG A 209 2.88 -10.77 -3.77
N LEU A 210 3.35 -10.28 -2.62
CA LEU A 210 2.61 -9.32 -1.81
C LEU A 210 2.36 -8.00 -2.55
N ASP A 211 3.34 -7.49 -3.32
CA ASP A 211 3.14 -6.27 -4.12
C ASP A 211 2.20 -6.50 -5.33
N LEU A 212 2.18 -7.71 -5.91
CA LEU A 212 1.17 -8.11 -6.90
C LEU A 212 -0.24 -8.18 -6.29
N GLU A 213 -0.40 -8.80 -5.13
CA GLU A 213 -1.66 -8.85 -4.38
C GLU A 213 -2.13 -7.44 -3.99
N ASN A 214 -1.20 -6.57 -3.60
CA ASN A 214 -1.52 -5.17 -3.33
C ASN A 214 -2.06 -4.49 -4.58
N THR A 215 -1.48 -4.76 -5.74
CA THR A 215 -1.96 -4.20 -7.01
C THR A 215 -3.39 -4.65 -7.32
N LEU A 216 -3.72 -5.94 -7.19
CA LEU A 216 -5.08 -6.46 -7.38
C LEU A 216 -6.09 -5.87 -6.38
N ASN A 217 -5.68 -5.75 -5.11
CA ASN A 217 -6.54 -5.26 -4.03
C ASN A 217 -6.55 -3.73 -3.88
N LYS A 218 -5.96 -3.01 -4.85
CA LYS A 218 -5.82 -1.54 -4.83
C LYS A 218 -5.18 -1.02 -3.53
N ARG A 219 -4.21 -1.75 -2.99
CA ARG A 219 -3.37 -1.37 -1.85
C ARG A 219 -2.04 -0.78 -2.35
N PRO A 220 -1.37 0.07 -1.56
CA PRO A 220 -0.11 0.67 -1.97
C PRO A 220 1.03 -0.37 -2.03
N ILE A 221 1.74 -0.41 -3.17
CA ILE A 221 2.92 -1.27 -3.35
C ILE A 221 4.12 -0.74 -2.56
N SER A 222 5.01 -1.64 -2.15
CA SER A 222 6.08 -1.33 -1.19
C SER A 222 7.03 -0.23 -1.66
N GLN A 223 7.33 -0.16 -2.96
CA GLN A 223 8.19 0.89 -3.53
C GLN A 223 7.55 2.29 -3.49
N ARG A 224 6.22 2.39 -3.50
CA ARG A 224 5.48 3.66 -3.58
C ARG A 224 4.78 4.06 -2.28
N LYS A 225 4.95 3.28 -1.20
CA LYS A 225 4.35 3.55 0.12
C LYS A 225 4.73 4.93 0.69
N GLY A 226 5.89 5.48 0.35
CA GLY A 226 6.32 6.82 0.79
C GLY A 226 5.59 7.98 0.08
N ASN A 227 4.88 7.73 -1.03
CA ASN A 227 4.15 8.76 -1.77
C ASN A 227 2.75 8.92 -1.17
N LEU A 228 2.58 9.90 -0.28
CA LEU A 228 1.33 10.18 0.42
C LEU A 228 0.13 10.36 -0.53
N PRO A 229 0.19 11.19 -1.60
CA PRO A 229 -0.90 11.30 -2.57
C PRO A 229 -1.35 9.96 -3.16
N TYR A 230 -0.40 9.09 -3.53
CA TYR A 230 -0.70 7.76 -4.05
C TYR A 230 -1.39 6.86 -3.02
N VAL A 231 -0.93 6.88 -1.76
CA VAL A 231 -1.53 6.10 -0.67
C VAL A 231 -2.98 6.52 -0.42
N TYR A 232 -3.24 7.83 -0.34
CA TYR A 232 -4.60 8.33 -0.18
C TYR A 232 -5.47 7.97 -1.37
N LEU A 233 -4.98 8.13 -2.61
CA LEU A 233 -5.72 7.74 -3.80
C LEU A 233 -6.13 6.26 -3.78
N ARG A 234 -5.21 5.36 -3.41
CA ARG A 234 -5.50 3.93 -3.24
C ARG A 234 -6.53 3.67 -2.13
N MET A 235 -6.47 4.41 -1.02
CA MET A 235 -7.46 4.32 0.05
C MET A 235 -8.87 4.70 -0.43
N PHE A 236 -9.00 5.82 -1.17
CA PHE A 236 -10.26 6.25 -1.76
C PHE A 236 -10.80 5.26 -2.78
N GLN A 237 -9.94 4.66 -3.59
CA GLN A 237 -10.33 3.61 -4.54
C GLN A 237 -10.85 2.33 -3.86
N ARG A 238 -10.43 2.06 -2.62
CA ARG A 238 -10.83 0.86 -1.87
C ARG A 238 -12.08 1.08 -1.02
N HIS A 239 -12.21 2.24 -0.38
CA HIS A 239 -13.34 2.59 0.49
C HIS A 239 -13.83 4.01 0.20
N PRO A 240 -14.58 4.22 -0.90
CA PRO A 240 -15.00 5.56 -1.31
C PRO A 240 -15.91 6.23 -0.27
N ILE A 241 -16.87 5.49 0.30
CA ILE A 241 -17.84 6.01 1.26
C ILE A 241 -17.16 6.39 2.58
N SER A 242 -16.46 5.45 3.22
CA SER A 242 -15.81 5.69 4.52
C SER A 242 -14.74 6.77 4.44
N SER A 243 -13.95 6.82 3.36
CA SER A 243 -12.93 7.84 3.18
C SER A 243 -13.56 9.23 2.99
N SER A 244 -14.63 9.32 2.21
CA SER A 244 -15.36 10.59 1.99
C SER A 244 -16.04 11.07 3.28
N LEU A 245 -16.63 10.16 4.06
CA LEU A 245 -17.22 10.48 5.36
C LEU A 245 -16.16 10.99 6.35
N ALA A 246 -15.00 10.34 6.42
CA ALA A 246 -13.91 10.79 7.28
C ALA A 246 -13.39 12.19 6.89
N VAL A 247 -13.22 12.47 5.60
CA VAL A 247 -12.79 13.79 5.12
C VAL A 247 -13.84 14.86 5.40
N THR A 248 -15.13 14.57 5.15
CA THR A 248 -16.21 15.53 5.45
C THR A 248 -16.29 15.82 6.95
N LEU A 249 -16.21 14.79 7.80
CA LEU A 249 -16.19 14.97 9.25
C LEU A 249 -14.99 15.80 9.70
N MET A 250 -13.80 15.54 9.16
CA MET A 250 -12.59 16.31 9.46
C MET A 250 -12.73 17.79 9.02
N LEU A 251 -13.27 18.04 7.83
CA LEU A 251 -13.53 19.41 7.35
C LEU A 251 -14.53 20.14 8.23
N THR A 252 -15.64 19.49 8.62
CA THR A 252 -16.62 20.10 9.53
C THR A 252 -16.02 20.42 10.90
N ALA A 253 -15.17 19.55 11.43
CA ALA A 253 -14.47 19.80 12.69
C ALA A 253 -13.47 20.97 12.59
N VAL A 254 -12.74 21.10 11.48
CA VAL A 254 -11.84 22.24 11.22
C VAL A 254 -12.63 23.54 11.12
N ILE A 255 -13.72 23.55 10.36
CA ILE A 255 -14.60 24.72 10.23
C ILE A 255 -15.17 25.11 11.60
N PHE A 256 -15.70 24.14 12.34
CA PHE A 256 -16.25 24.36 13.68
C PHE A 256 -15.20 24.95 14.63
N THR A 257 -14.00 24.36 14.67
CA THR A 257 -12.90 24.83 15.51
C THR A 257 -12.48 26.25 15.13
N SER A 258 -12.40 26.55 13.83
CA SER A 258 -12.10 27.91 13.33
C SER A 258 -13.16 28.92 13.77
N VAL A 259 -14.44 28.57 13.68
CA VAL A 259 -15.55 29.43 14.13
C VAL A 259 -15.48 29.67 15.64
N VAL A 260 -15.25 28.63 16.44
CA VAL A 260 -15.11 28.73 17.90
C VAL A 260 -13.93 29.63 18.28
N LEU A 261 -12.77 29.46 17.64
CA LEU A 261 -11.60 30.29 17.89
C LEU A 261 -11.84 31.76 17.53
N ASN A 262 -12.49 32.03 16.40
CA ASN A 262 -12.85 33.40 16.03
C ASN A 262 -13.85 34.01 17.01
N LYS A 263 -14.83 33.23 17.50
CA LYS A 263 -15.79 33.69 18.50
C LYS A 263 -15.14 33.94 19.87
N ASN A 264 -14.21 33.09 20.30
CA ASN A 264 -13.48 33.30 21.54
C ASN A 264 -12.63 34.57 21.49
N LYS A 265 -11.92 34.82 20.39
CA LYS A 265 -11.17 36.08 20.18
C LYS A 265 -12.09 37.31 20.23
N GLN A 266 -13.28 37.21 19.63
CA GLN A 266 -14.26 38.30 19.69
C GLN A 266 -14.71 38.58 21.13
N LEU A 267 -14.99 37.54 21.91
CA LEU A 267 -15.40 37.67 23.31
C LEU A 267 -14.29 38.25 24.20
N GLU A 268 -13.04 37.86 23.98
CA GLU A 268 -11.90 38.45 24.71
C GLU A 268 -11.75 39.95 24.40
N HIS A 269 -11.93 40.35 23.15
CA HIS A 269 -11.89 41.76 22.77
C HIS A 269 -13.04 42.55 23.42
N GLU A 270 -14.27 42.03 23.34
CA GLU A 270 -15.45 42.66 23.98
C GLU A 270 -15.27 42.76 25.50
N LYS A 271 -14.71 41.72 26.15
CA LYS A 271 -14.40 41.72 27.58
C LYS A 271 -13.35 42.78 27.93
N SER A 272 -12.25 42.87 27.17
CA SER A 272 -11.20 43.86 27.41
C SER A 272 -11.72 45.29 27.24
N VAL A 273 -12.57 45.54 26.24
CA VAL A 273 -13.25 46.83 26.07
C VAL A 273 -14.14 47.15 27.27
N ALA A 274 -14.91 46.19 27.75
CA ALA A 274 -15.76 46.38 28.93
C ALA A 274 -14.94 46.64 30.21
N GLU A 275 -13.86 45.89 30.45
CA GLU A 275 -12.97 46.08 31.60
C GLU A 275 -12.30 47.46 31.59
N ASN A 276 -11.79 47.89 30.43
CA ASN A 276 -11.20 49.22 30.26
C ASN A 276 -12.22 50.34 30.51
N LEU A 277 -13.46 50.19 30.02
CA LEU A 277 -14.53 51.15 30.25
C LEU A 277 -14.92 51.23 31.74
N ILE A 278 -15.02 50.08 32.42
CA ILE A 278 -15.31 50.05 33.85
C ILE A 278 -14.19 50.74 34.63
N TYR A 279 -12.93 50.45 34.30
CA TYR A 279 -11.78 51.09 34.92
C TYR A 279 -11.79 52.60 34.69
N GLU A 280 -12.08 53.05 33.47
CA GLU A 280 -12.17 54.47 33.11
C GLU A 280 -13.30 55.17 33.87
N VAL A 281 -14.52 54.64 33.85
CA VAL A 281 -15.68 55.20 34.58
C VAL A 281 -15.42 55.24 36.09
N THR A 282 -14.87 54.17 36.65
CA THR A 282 -14.52 54.10 38.08
C THR A 282 -13.46 55.14 38.41
N SER A 283 -12.41 55.28 37.60
CA SER A 283 -11.38 56.30 37.81
C SER A 283 -11.93 57.72 37.71
N MET A 284 -12.88 58.01 36.81
CA MET A 284 -13.53 59.34 36.77
C MET A 284 -14.39 59.62 38.00
N MET A 285 -15.15 58.63 38.49
CA MET A 285 -15.93 58.78 39.71
C MET A 285 -15.02 59.04 40.93
N PHE A 286 -13.91 58.29 41.05
CA PHE A 286 -13.01 58.37 42.21
C PHE A 286 -11.95 59.48 42.12
N HIS A 287 -11.44 59.85 40.94
CA HIS A 287 -10.47 60.94 40.75
C HIS A 287 -11.11 62.32 40.61
N SER A 288 -12.44 62.45 40.52
CA SER A 288 -13.12 63.73 40.73
C SER A 288 -12.88 64.34 42.13
N LYS A 289 -12.33 63.56 43.07
CA LYS A 289 -11.95 64.01 44.42
C LYS A 289 -10.55 64.63 44.53
N SER A 290 -9.75 64.69 43.46
CA SER A 290 -8.38 65.18 43.56
C SER A 290 -8.02 66.16 42.44
N SER A 291 -8.09 67.44 42.80
CA SER A 291 -7.57 68.61 42.09
C SER A 291 -8.43 69.14 40.93
N ALA A 292 -9.17 70.21 41.23
CA ALA A 292 -9.95 71.11 40.34
C ALA A 292 -11.43 70.76 40.06
N ALA A 293 -12.21 70.34 41.07
CA ALA A 293 -13.67 70.22 40.93
C ALA A 293 -14.42 70.80 42.15
N GLN A 294 -14.48 72.12 42.23
CA GLN A 294 -15.64 72.79 42.81
C GLN A 294 -16.56 73.20 41.65
N ALA A 295 -17.79 72.67 41.68
CA ALA A 295 -18.97 73.03 40.87
C ALA A 295 -19.13 72.44 39.45
N MET A 296 -19.17 71.11 39.29
CA MET A 296 -20.01 70.51 38.24
C MET A 296 -21.15 69.69 38.89
N PRO A 297 -22.42 69.94 38.53
CA PRO A 297 -23.52 69.10 39.00
C PRO A 297 -23.37 67.68 38.44
N VAL A 298 -23.77 66.69 39.24
CA VAL A 298 -23.69 65.24 38.92
C VAL A 298 -24.34 64.92 37.57
N SER A 299 -25.40 65.65 37.22
CA SER A 299 -26.06 65.60 35.91
C SER A 299 -25.14 65.95 34.73
N ALA A 300 -24.23 66.92 34.86
CA ALA A 300 -23.31 67.31 33.79
C ALA A 300 -22.20 66.27 33.57
N VAL A 301 -21.75 65.61 34.64
CA VAL A 301 -20.77 64.50 34.56
C VAL A 301 -21.41 63.26 33.91
N LEU A 302 -22.64 62.92 34.30
CA LEU A 302 -23.42 61.85 33.68
C LEU A 302 -23.67 62.10 32.18
N ASP A 303 -24.03 63.34 31.82
CA ASP A 303 -24.34 63.70 30.43
C ASP A 303 -23.09 63.73 29.54
N HIS A 304 -21.93 64.13 30.10
CA HIS A 304 -20.65 64.06 29.42
C HIS A 304 -20.16 62.61 29.22
N THR A 305 -20.37 61.76 30.21
CA THR A 305 -20.08 60.31 30.14
C THR A 305 -20.97 59.64 29.10
N ARG A 306 -22.26 59.98 29.05
CA ARG A 306 -23.23 59.50 28.06
C ARG A 306 -22.82 59.86 26.63
N ARG A 307 -22.42 61.11 26.37
CA ARG A 307 -21.99 61.55 25.03
C ARG A 307 -20.72 60.83 24.56
N ARG A 308 -19.77 60.56 25.46
CA ARG A 308 -18.53 59.82 25.13
C ARG A 308 -18.75 58.32 24.86
N ILE A 309 -19.65 57.67 25.61
CA ILE A 309 -20.03 56.28 25.33
C ILE A 309 -20.71 56.17 23.96
N LEU A 310 -21.56 57.15 23.61
CA LEU A 310 -22.26 57.18 22.32
C LEU A 310 -21.31 57.46 21.14
N SER A 311 -20.32 58.34 21.33
CA SER A 311 -19.37 58.71 20.27
C SER A 311 -18.25 57.70 20.04
N ASN A 312 -17.99 56.77 20.97
CA ASN A 312 -16.92 55.78 20.81
C ASN A 312 -17.30 54.68 19.77
N PRO A 313 -16.62 54.59 18.62
CA PRO A 313 -16.96 53.62 17.57
C PRO A 313 -16.60 52.17 17.94
N GLN A 314 -15.76 51.97 18.96
CA GLN A 314 -15.28 50.64 19.39
C GLN A 314 -16.33 49.89 20.24
N ILE A 315 -17.36 50.57 20.75
CA ILE A 315 -18.36 49.94 21.63
C ILE A 315 -19.49 49.32 20.78
N PRO A 316 -19.75 48.01 20.89
CA PRO A 316 -20.84 47.36 20.18
C PRO A 316 -22.21 47.98 20.50
N LYS A 317 -23.07 48.16 19.48
CA LYS A 317 -24.40 48.81 19.62
C LYS A 317 -25.25 48.27 20.77
N HIS A 318 -25.23 46.96 21.02
CA HIS A 318 -26.02 46.33 22.07
C HIS A 318 -25.52 46.66 23.48
N ILE A 319 -24.21 46.86 23.67
CA ILE A 319 -23.64 47.32 24.95
C ILE A 319 -23.98 48.79 25.17
N LYS A 320 -23.91 49.63 24.13
CA LYS A 320 -24.37 51.03 24.21
C LYS A 320 -25.82 51.13 24.67
N GLN A 321 -26.70 50.29 24.14
CA GLN A 321 -28.12 50.24 24.54
C GLN A 321 -28.31 49.81 26.00
N LYS A 322 -27.59 48.78 26.47
CA LYS A 322 -27.67 48.33 27.87
C LYS A 322 -27.16 49.40 28.84
N MET A 323 -26.02 50.03 28.54
CA MET A 323 -25.48 51.11 29.39
C MET A 323 -26.39 52.33 29.43
N PHE A 324 -27.00 52.68 28.30
CA PHE A 324 -27.99 53.75 28.22
C PHE A 324 -29.20 53.48 29.09
N LEU A 325 -29.69 52.23 29.14
CA LEU A 325 -30.81 51.83 29.99
C LEU A 325 -30.49 52.06 31.48
N VAL A 326 -29.29 51.66 31.91
CA VAL A 326 -28.82 51.85 33.29
C VAL A 326 -28.61 53.33 33.64
N MET A 327 -28.17 54.15 32.68
CA MET A 327 -27.97 55.59 32.88
C MET A 327 -29.26 56.43 32.81
N ILE A 328 -30.39 55.84 32.41
CA ILE A 328 -31.70 56.49 32.35
C ILE A 328 -32.57 56.14 33.56
N GLU A 329 -32.14 55.20 34.39
CA GLU A 329 -32.87 54.84 35.60
C GLU A 329 -32.93 56.08 36.53
N PRO A 330 -34.13 56.64 36.80
CA PRO A 330 -34.24 57.96 37.39
C PRO A 330 -33.82 57.96 38.86
N GLU A 331 -33.02 58.95 39.25
CA GLU A 331 -32.48 59.22 40.60
C GLU A 331 -33.54 59.33 41.73
N ASP A 332 -34.84 59.28 41.43
CA ASP A 332 -35.94 59.51 42.38
C ASP A 332 -36.13 58.42 43.45
N GLN A 333 -35.46 57.26 43.35
CA GLN A 333 -35.62 56.17 44.33
C GLN A 333 -34.55 56.14 45.44
N LEU A 334 -33.47 56.92 45.36
CA LEU A 334 -32.44 56.94 46.41
C LEU A 334 -32.73 57.97 47.52
N GLU A 335 -33.38 59.10 47.22
CA GLU A 335 -33.80 60.08 48.24
C GLU A 335 -34.91 59.56 49.17
N THR A 336 -35.69 58.56 48.73
CA THR A 336 -36.74 57.95 49.56
C THR A 336 -36.23 56.95 50.60
N LEU A 337 -34.97 56.51 50.49
CA LEU A 337 -34.34 55.61 51.48
C LEU A 337 -33.66 56.38 52.62
N GLU A 338 -33.05 57.53 52.36
CA GLU A 338 -32.44 58.35 53.43
C GLU A 338 -33.48 58.99 54.36
N LYS A 339 -34.65 59.40 53.84
CA LYS A 339 -35.76 59.93 54.67
C LYS A 339 -36.46 58.88 55.54
N ARG A 340 -36.24 57.59 55.31
CA ARG A 340 -36.81 56.50 56.15
C ARG A 340 -35.90 56.10 57.31
N GLN A 341 -34.64 56.54 57.36
CA GLN A 341 -33.72 56.22 58.47
C GLN A 341 -33.61 57.30 59.55
N SER A 342 -34.28 58.47 59.40
CA SER A 342 -34.28 59.55 60.41
C SER A 342 -35.64 59.80 61.08
N LYS A 343 -36.52 58.79 61.15
CA LYS A 343 -37.80 58.90 61.88
C LYS A 343 -37.97 57.79 62.90
#